data_AF-A0A7V8YF36-F1
#
_entry.id   AF-A0A7V8YF36-F1
#
_cell.length_a   1.000
_cell.length_b   1.000
_cell.length_c   1.000
_cell.angle_alpha   90.00
_cell.angle_beta   90.00
_cell.angle_gamma   90.00
#
_symmetry.space_group_name_H-M   'P 1'
#
loop_
_entity.id
_entity.type
_entity.pdbx_description
1 polymer ?
#
loop_
_entity_poly.entity_id
_entity_poly.type
_entity_poly.pdbx_seq_one_letter_code
_entity_poly.pdbx_strand_id
1 'polypeptide(L)'
;MTKWMAAILCGFGLGCSDKSDSDTAALGDTDADTDADTDADTDADTDADTDADTDADVGNGLLQRVGTAQVGAEYAGTEDLVLLGDGYGIPVCVIRYDMASTGTRADCPGCSWAFDVAISNASVVTDTDGACLTGVGLDAATVATLDGTATSRGYNADYAGHAQVLMVDLGDGNGFQSVTYGDFDAASGTFTYEWDDGFVAY
;
A
#
# COMPACT_ATOMS: atom_id res chain seq x y z
N MET A 1 20.25 27.01 24.09
CA MET A 1 20.65 26.30 25.31
C MET A 1 19.42 26.05 26.17
N THR A 2 18.74 24.91 25.99
CA THR A 2 17.96 24.29 27.09
C THR A 2 17.71 22.83 26.73
N LYS A 3 18.35 21.95 27.48
CA LYS A 3 18.24 20.49 27.44
C LYS A 3 17.01 20.07 28.25
N TRP A 4 16.17 19.16 27.75
CA TRP A 4 15.28 18.37 28.60
C TRP A 4 15.38 16.89 28.19
N MET A 5 16.07 16.14 29.05
CA MET A 5 16.11 14.67 29.10
C MET A 5 14.90 14.19 29.89
N ALA A 6 14.17 13.20 29.37
CA ALA A 6 13.31 12.34 30.18
C ALA A 6 13.43 10.91 29.66
N ALA A 7 14.25 10.11 30.36
CA ALA A 7 14.38 8.68 30.19
C ALA A 7 13.37 7.99 31.10
N ILE A 8 12.55 7.08 30.56
CA ILE A 8 11.68 6.19 31.32
C ILE A 8 12.11 4.75 31.04
N LEU A 9 12.39 4.05 32.13
CA LEU A 9 12.95 2.72 32.26
C LEU A 9 11.91 1.85 32.99
N CYS A 10 11.43 0.77 32.37
CA CYS A 10 10.71 -0.38 32.95
C CYS A 10 10.82 -1.50 31.88
N GLY A 11 11.30 -2.74 32.10
CA GLY A 11 11.48 -3.54 33.31
C GLY A 11 10.40 -4.63 33.39
N PHE A 12 10.79 -5.91 33.50
CA PHE A 12 10.01 -7.18 33.68
C PHE A 12 9.56 -7.90 32.39
N GLY A 13 9.72 -9.22 32.20
CA GLY A 13 10.26 -10.28 33.05
C GLY A 13 10.34 -11.62 32.28
N LEU A 14 11.37 -12.41 32.58
CA LEU A 14 11.61 -13.77 32.09
C LEU A 14 10.67 -14.78 32.79
N GLY A 15 10.13 -15.73 32.03
CA GLY A 15 9.38 -16.87 32.55
C GLY A 15 9.72 -18.15 31.79
N CYS A 16 10.73 -18.87 32.26
CA CYS A 16 10.97 -20.28 31.92
C CYS A 16 10.04 -21.16 32.76
N SER A 17 9.50 -22.22 32.18
CA SER A 17 8.95 -23.36 32.92
C SER A 17 9.31 -24.65 32.20
N ASP A 18 10.39 -25.28 32.68
CA ASP A 18 10.73 -26.67 32.47
C ASP A 18 9.61 -27.58 33.01
N LYS A 19 9.32 -28.66 32.28
CA LYS A 19 8.57 -29.79 32.83
C LYS A 19 9.31 -31.09 32.50
N SER A 20 9.62 -31.82 33.57
CA SER A 20 10.48 -32.98 33.67
C SER A 20 9.86 -34.31 33.22
N ASP A 21 10.79 -35.23 32.95
CA ASP A 21 10.70 -36.67 32.65
C ASP A 21 9.66 -37.52 33.39
N SER A 22 9.22 -38.60 32.72
CA SER A 22 8.98 -39.90 33.38
C SER A 22 9.07 -41.06 32.38
N ASP A 23 10.05 -41.93 32.61
CA ASP A 23 10.22 -43.27 32.06
C ASP A 23 8.96 -44.14 32.14
N THR A 24 8.74 -45.04 31.17
CA THR A 24 8.40 -46.46 31.45
C THR A 24 8.74 -47.34 30.23
N ALA A 25 9.66 -48.28 30.44
CA ALA A 25 9.99 -49.36 29.53
C ALA A 25 8.87 -50.42 29.50
N ALA A 26 8.45 -50.83 28.30
CA ALA A 26 7.71 -52.07 28.09
C ALA A 26 8.39 -52.86 26.96
N LEU A 27 9.16 -53.87 27.39
CA LEU A 27 9.68 -54.92 26.53
C LEU A 27 8.53 -55.90 26.24
N GLY A 28 8.02 -55.85 25.01
CA GLY A 28 7.08 -56.83 24.47
C GLY A 28 7.69 -57.45 23.23
N ASP A 29 8.34 -58.59 23.41
CA ASP A 29 8.75 -59.51 22.37
C ASP A 29 7.48 -60.13 21.74
N THR A 30 7.27 -59.88 20.45
CA THR A 30 6.30 -60.63 19.65
C THR A 30 6.92 -60.85 18.27
N ASP A 31 7.79 -61.86 18.24
CA ASP A 31 8.22 -62.60 17.06
C ASP A 31 7.00 -63.32 16.43
N ALA A 32 6.56 -62.87 15.25
CA ALA A 32 5.93 -63.71 14.22
C ALA A 32 5.59 -62.88 12.97
N ASP A 33 6.36 -63.12 11.91
CA ASP A 33 5.91 -63.28 10.51
C ASP A 33 4.62 -62.57 10.08
N THR A 34 4.74 -61.51 9.28
CA THR A 34 3.99 -61.40 8.01
C THR A 34 4.81 -60.54 7.05
N ASP A 35 5.76 -61.18 6.39
CA ASP A 35 6.46 -60.71 5.20
C ASP A 35 5.58 -61.04 3.98
N ALA A 36 4.57 -60.21 3.71
CA ALA A 36 3.85 -60.11 2.43
C ALA A 36 2.74 -59.04 2.53
N ASP A 37 2.68 -58.17 1.53
CA ASP A 37 1.58 -57.21 1.23
C ASP A 37 1.64 -55.81 1.87
N THR A 38 2.80 -55.15 1.86
CA THR A 38 2.85 -53.66 2.04
C THR A 38 3.66 -52.99 0.93
N ASP A 39 3.37 -53.34 -0.33
CA ASP A 39 4.01 -52.72 -1.50
C ASP A 39 2.99 -52.24 -2.55
N ALA A 40 1.72 -52.05 -2.15
CA ALA A 40 0.67 -51.60 -3.06
C ALA A 40 -0.35 -50.59 -2.49
N ASP A 41 -0.25 -50.16 -1.23
CA ASP A 41 -1.21 -49.20 -0.64
C ASP A 41 -0.57 -47.90 -0.12
N THR A 42 0.76 -47.71 -0.24
CA THR A 42 1.44 -46.48 0.22
C THR A 42 1.55 -45.40 -0.88
N ASP A 43 1.10 -45.67 -2.10
CA ASP A 43 1.27 -44.76 -3.25
C ASP A 43 -0.01 -44.00 -3.64
N ALA A 44 -1.13 -44.20 -2.93
CA ALA A 44 -2.42 -43.56 -3.27
C ALA A 44 -2.89 -42.48 -2.29
N ASP A 45 -2.42 -42.47 -1.05
CA ASP A 45 -2.93 -41.55 0.00
C ASP A 45 -2.04 -40.31 0.25
N THR A 46 -0.89 -40.16 -0.42
CA THR A 46 -0.04 -38.95 -0.26
C THR A 46 -0.34 -37.87 -1.32
N ASP A 47 -1.09 -38.19 -2.37
CA ASP A 47 -1.27 -37.29 -3.54
C ASP A 47 -2.61 -36.53 -3.55
N ALA A 48 -3.49 -36.73 -2.56
CA ALA A 48 -4.83 -36.13 -2.56
C ALA A 48 -5.01 -34.91 -1.64
N ASP A 49 -4.11 -34.65 -0.69
CA ASP A 49 -4.28 -33.59 0.33
C ASP A 49 -3.44 -32.32 0.08
N THR A 50 -2.75 -32.21 -1.07
CA THR A 50 -1.93 -31.01 -1.38
C THR A 50 -2.63 -29.97 -2.25
N ASP A 51 -3.84 -30.23 -2.78
CA ASP A 51 -4.41 -29.42 -3.88
C ASP A 51 -5.70 -28.64 -3.53
N ALA A 52 -6.07 -28.54 -2.25
CA ALA A 52 -7.36 -27.96 -1.84
C ALA A 52 -7.31 -26.59 -1.13
N ASP A 53 -6.14 -26.12 -0.68
CA ASP A 53 -6.02 -24.86 0.09
C ASP A 53 -5.40 -23.70 -0.72
N THR A 54 -5.29 -23.82 -2.05
CA THR A 54 -5.01 -22.65 -2.91
C THR A 54 -6.31 -21.91 -3.25
N ASP A 55 -7.22 -21.77 -2.29
CA ASP A 55 -8.15 -20.65 -2.33
C ASP A 55 -7.28 -19.43 -2.03
N ALA A 56 -6.81 -18.78 -3.09
CA ALA A 56 -6.03 -17.57 -2.97
C ALA A 56 -6.91 -16.57 -2.24
N ASP A 57 -6.71 -16.43 -0.92
CA ASP A 57 -7.39 -15.45 -0.08
C ASP A 57 -7.22 -14.09 -0.75
N VAL A 58 -8.26 -13.65 -1.46
CA VAL A 58 -8.28 -12.36 -2.14
C VAL A 58 -8.37 -11.32 -1.04
N GLY A 59 -7.25 -10.64 -0.77
CA GLY A 59 -7.15 -9.60 0.24
C GLY A 59 -7.98 -8.38 -0.17
N ASN A 60 -8.40 -7.56 0.79
CA ASN A 60 -9.03 -6.27 0.50
C ASN A 60 -8.11 -5.16 1.00
N GLY A 61 -7.62 -4.33 0.09
CA GLY A 61 -6.70 -3.25 0.38
C GLY A 61 -7.35 -1.88 0.25
N LEU A 62 -6.80 -0.90 0.98
CA LEU A 62 -7.11 0.51 0.76
C LEU A 62 -6.13 1.07 -0.26
N LEU A 63 -6.65 1.56 -1.38
CA LEU A 63 -5.88 2.27 -2.39
C LEU A 63 -5.84 3.76 -2.04
N GLN A 64 -4.64 4.31 -1.97
CA GLN A 64 -4.40 5.71 -1.61
C GLN A 64 -3.39 6.36 -2.54
N ARG A 65 -3.46 7.68 -2.66
CA ARG A 65 -2.46 8.53 -3.30
C ARG A 65 -1.82 9.43 -2.26
N VAL A 66 -0.51 9.34 -2.13
CA VAL A 66 0.27 10.16 -1.20
C VAL A 66 1.21 11.04 -2.01
N GLY A 67 1.02 12.35 -1.92
CA GLY A 67 1.77 13.29 -2.77
C GLY A 67 2.54 14.34 -1.97
N THR A 68 3.69 14.73 -2.52
CA THR A 68 4.45 15.90 -2.08
C THR A 68 4.93 16.69 -3.29
N ALA A 69 4.71 18.00 -3.30
CA ALA A 69 5.08 18.88 -4.39
C ALA A 69 5.64 20.21 -3.91
N GLN A 70 6.40 20.86 -4.79
CA GLN A 70 6.76 22.26 -4.73
C GLN A 70 5.87 23.03 -5.71
N VAL A 71 5.19 24.05 -5.21
CA VAL A 71 4.21 24.84 -5.94
C VAL A 71 4.60 26.32 -5.87
N GLY A 72 4.85 26.89 -7.04
CA GLY A 72 5.13 28.30 -7.24
C GLY A 72 4.57 28.77 -8.57
N ALA A 73 5.43 29.21 -9.49
CA ALA A 73 5.03 29.45 -10.87
C ALA A 73 4.71 28.14 -11.64
N GLU A 74 5.24 27.03 -11.13
CA GLU A 74 5.11 25.68 -11.68
C GLU A 74 4.74 24.73 -10.54
N TYR A 75 4.23 23.55 -10.92
CA TYR A 75 4.03 22.42 -10.01
C TYR A 75 5.08 21.36 -10.32
N ALA A 76 5.83 20.91 -9.33
CA ALA A 76 6.76 19.79 -9.47
C ALA A 76 6.78 18.95 -8.20
N GLY A 77 6.58 17.64 -8.32
CA GLY A 77 6.51 16.77 -7.14
C GLY A 77 6.54 15.29 -7.48
N THR A 78 6.27 14.48 -6.47
CA THR A 78 6.14 13.03 -6.55
C THR A 78 4.82 12.60 -5.94
N GLU A 79 4.19 11.58 -6.52
CA GLU A 79 3.00 10.92 -5.96
C GLU A 79 3.24 9.41 -5.93
N ASP A 80 2.90 8.80 -4.79
CA ASP A 80 2.88 7.37 -4.59
C ASP A 80 1.43 6.89 -4.63
N LEU A 81 1.14 5.93 -5.51
CA LEU A 81 -0.08 5.13 -5.48
C LEU A 81 0.19 3.90 -4.61
N VAL A 82 -0.42 3.89 -3.42
CA VAL A 82 -0.15 2.95 -2.34
C VAL A 82 -1.37 2.06 -2.15
N LEU A 83 -1.16 0.75 -2.25
CA LEU A 83 -2.14 -0.25 -1.80
C LEU A 83 -1.71 -0.75 -0.42
N LEU A 84 -2.51 -0.45 0.60
CA LEU A 84 -2.33 -0.97 1.94
C LEU A 84 -3.09 -2.29 2.08
N GLY A 85 -2.41 -3.36 2.46
CA GLY A 85 -3.01 -4.68 2.61
C GLY A 85 -3.91 -4.83 3.84
N ASP A 86 -4.43 -6.04 4.07
CA ASP A 86 -5.33 -6.36 5.18
C ASP A 86 -4.76 -5.88 6.54
N GLY A 87 -5.51 -5.01 7.22
CA GLY A 87 -5.06 -4.33 8.44
C GLY A 87 -4.48 -2.92 8.24
N TYR A 88 -4.52 -2.38 7.01
CA TYR A 88 -4.34 -0.97 6.64
C TYR A 88 -3.05 -0.28 7.11
N GLY A 89 -2.00 -1.05 7.39
CA GLY A 89 -0.74 -0.49 7.91
C GLY A 89 0.52 -0.84 7.11
N ILE A 90 0.45 -1.88 6.27
CA ILE A 90 1.60 -2.35 5.51
C ILE A 90 1.31 -2.15 4.02
N PRO A 91 2.09 -1.32 3.31
CA PRO A 91 2.03 -1.25 1.86
C PRO A 91 2.39 -2.59 1.23
N VAL A 92 1.46 -3.15 0.45
CA VAL A 92 1.65 -4.37 -0.35
C VAL A 92 1.93 -4.05 -1.81
N CYS A 93 1.50 -2.88 -2.28
CA CYS A 93 1.94 -2.30 -3.54
C CYS A 93 2.27 -0.81 -3.36
N VAL A 94 3.37 -0.35 -3.94
CA VAL A 94 3.70 1.08 -4.05
C VAL A 94 4.19 1.35 -5.47
N ILE A 95 3.48 2.20 -6.19
CA ILE A 95 3.89 2.74 -7.49
C ILE A 95 4.23 4.21 -7.30
N ARG A 96 5.44 4.61 -7.66
CA ARG A 96 5.90 6.00 -7.56
C ARG A 96 6.04 6.62 -8.94
N TYR A 97 5.65 7.88 -9.07
CA TYR A 97 5.93 8.68 -10.25
C TYR A 97 6.18 10.15 -9.92
N ASP A 98 6.89 10.81 -10.84
CA ASP A 98 7.08 12.25 -10.83
C ASP A 98 5.88 12.94 -11.50
N MET A 99 5.59 14.16 -11.07
CA MET A 99 4.55 15.00 -11.60
C MET A 99 5.09 16.41 -11.87
N ALA A 100 4.89 16.91 -13.08
CA ALA A 100 5.33 18.26 -13.46
C ALA A 100 4.23 19.02 -14.23
N SER A 101 4.07 20.31 -13.96
CA SER A 101 3.08 21.14 -14.65
C SER A 101 3.39 21.28 -16.13
N THR A 102 2.35 21.13 -16.95
CA THR A 102 2.36 21.41 -18.40
C THR A 102 1.61 22.69 -18.74
N GLY A 103 0.79 23.21 -17.82
CA GLY A 103 0.04 24.45 -17.97
C GLY A 103 -0.57 24.93 -16.66
N THR A 104 -0.91 26.21 -16.62
CA THR A 104 -1.71 26.79 -15.51
C THR A 104 -3.18 26.78 -15.90
N ARG A 105 -4.07 26.61 -14.91
CA ARG A 105 -5.52 26.61 -15.10
C ARG A 105 -6.19 27.71 -14.29
N ALA A 106 -7.16 28.37 -14.92
CA ALA A 106 -7.91 29.49 -14.34
C ALA A 106 -9.39 29.16 -14.09
N ASP A 107 -9.82 27.97 -14.47
CA ASP A 107 -11.20 27.48 -14.40
C ASP A 107 -11.46 26.60 -13.16
N CYS A 108 -10.56 26.62 -12.18
CA CYS A 108 -10.72 25.99 -10.87
C CYS A 108 -11.39 26.99 -9.89
N PRO A 109 -12.69 26.87 -9.59
CA PRO A 109 -13.41 27.90 -8.83
C PRO A 109 -12.92 27.99 -7.38
N GLY A 110 -12.50 29.19 -6.98
CA GLY A 110 -11.99 29.44 -5.62
C GLY A 110 -10.59 28.88 -5.35
N CYS A 111 -9.94 28.27 -6.34
CA CYS A 111 -8.61 27.74 -6.16
C CYS A 111 -7.58 28.87 -6.10
N SER A 112 -6.66 28.78 -5.16
CA SER A 112 -5.50 29.68 -5.06
C SER A 112 -4.50 29.43 -6.20
N TRP A 113 -4.42 28.18 -6.66
CA TRP A 113 -3.66 27.76 -7.83
C TRP A 113 -4.29 26.51 -8.45
N ALA A 114 -4.04 26.30 -9.74
CA ALA A 114 -4.39 25.09 -10.46
C ALA A 114 -3.47 24.89 -11.66
N PHE A 115 -3.13 23.64 -11.94
CA PHE A 115 -2.20 23.22 -13.00
C PHE A 115 -2.73 21.98 -13.70
N ASP A 116 -2.44 21.89 -15.00
CA ASP A 116 -2.33 20.60 -15.68
C ASP A 116 -0.94 20.05 -15.40
N VAL A 117 -0.85 18.77 -15.09
CA VAL A 117 0.38 18.07 -14.73
C VAL A 117 0.49 16.77 -15.52
N ALA A 118 1.71 16.42 -15.92
CA ALA A 118 2.01 15.16 -16.60
C ALA A 118 2.80 14.24 -15.66
N ILE A 119 2.48 12.95 -15.73
CA ILE A 119 3.19 11.88 -15.05
C ILE A 119 4.45 11.50 -15.83
N SER A 120 5.55 11.24 -15.13
CA SER A 120 6.77 10.67 -15.72
C SER A 120 7.53 9.79 -14.72
N ASN A 121 8.48 8.99 -15.21
CA ASN A 121 9.37 8.17 -14.39
C ASN A 121 8.60 7.19 -13.48
N ALA A 122 7.46 6.70 -13.94
CA ALA A 122 6.65 5.76 -13.18
C ALA A 122 7.40 4.44 -12.94
N SER A 123 7.38 3.96 -11.70
CA SER A 123 8.08 2.74 -11.29
C SER A 123 7.37 2.03 -10.14
N VAL A 124 7.48 0.70 -10.12
CA VAL A 124 7.04 -0.12 -8.99
C VAL A 124 8.13 -0.12 -7.93
N VAL A 125 7.82 0.38 -6.74
CA VAL A 125 8.72 0.46 -5.57
C VAL A 125 8.55 -0.75 -4.66
N THR A 126 7.32 -1.24 -4.50
CA THR A 126 6.99 -2.41 -3.69
C THR A 126 5.91 -3.19 -4.40
N ASP A 127 6.07 -4.51 -4.46
CA ASP A 127 5.10 -5.44 -5.04
C ASP A 127 5.20 -6.76 -4.28
N THR A 128 4.39 -6.89 -3.23
CA THR A 128 4.30 -8.09 -2.42
C THR A 128 3.39 -9.08 -3.13
N ASP A 129 3.93 -10.24 -3.50
CA ASP A 129 3.20 -11.35 -4.10
C ASP A 129 2.39 -10.99 -5.36
N GLY A 130 2.79 -9.95 -6.09
CA GLY A 130 2.12 -9.48 -7.31
C GLY A 130 0.89 -8.59 -7.05
N ALA A 131 0.72 -8.11 -5.81
CA ALA A 131 -0.40 -7.25 -5.38
C ALA A 131 -0.59 -6.00 -6.26
N CYS A 132 0.48 -5.47 -6.88
CA CYS A 132 0.32 -4.35 -7.81
C CYS A 132 -0.52 -4.74 -9.03
N LEU A 133 -0.26 -5.91 -9.62
CA LEU A 133 -0.96 -6.33 -10.83
C LEU A 133 -2.42 -6.69 -10.52
N THR A 134 -2.66 -7.38 -9.41
CA THR A 134 -4.00 -7.81 -9.02
C THR A 134 -4.85 -6.66 -8.49
N GLY A 135 -4.29 -5.81 -7.62
CA GLY A 135 -5.01 -4.73 -6.97
C GLY A 135 -5.08 -3.42 -7.75
N VAL A 136 -4.00 -3.06 -8.45
CA VAL A 136 -3.89 -1.78 -9.19
C VAL A 136 -3.99 -1.99 -10.70
N GLY A 137 -3.80 -3.21 -11.19
CA GLY A 137 -3.78 -3.50 -12.63
C GLY A 137 -2.48 -3.09 -13.31
N LEU A 138 -1.41 -2.85 -12.54
CA LEU A 138 -0.11 -2.40 -13.03
C LEU A 138 1.01 -3.22 -12.40
N ASP A 139 2.08 -3.48 -13.13
CA ASP A 139 3.26 -4.20 -12.66
C ASP A 139 4.54 -3.54 -13.19
N ALA A 140 5.70 -4.11 -12.90
CA ALA A 140 6.98 -3.55 -13.38
C ALA A 140 7.08 -3.50 -14.92
N ALA A 141 6.33 -4.34 -15.65
CA ALA A 141 6.34 -4.37 -17.10
C ALA A 141 5.41 -3.32 -17.73
N THR A 142 4.33 -2.95 -17.02
CA THR A 142 3.27 -2.08 -17.52
C THR A 142 3.24 -0.70 -16.86
N VAL A 143 3.90 -0.48 -15.73
CA VAL A 143 3.88 0.79 -14.99
C VAL A 143 4.29 2.01 -15.85
N ALA A 144 5.19 1.81 -16.82
CA ALA A 144 5.60 2.86 -17.75
C ALA A 144 4.45 3.37 -18.65
N THR A 145 3.31 2.68 -18.74
CA THR A 145 2.14 3.20 -19.46
C THR A 145 1.50 4.41 -18.76
N LEU A 146 1.85 4.67 -17.50
CA LEU A 146 1.43 5.89 -16.80
C LEU A 146 2.15 7.14 -17.35
N ASP A 147 3.36 7.00 -17.89
CA ASP A 147 4.15 8.12 -18.37
C ASP A 147 3.46 8.86 -19.52
N GLY A 148 3.42 10.18 -19.41
CA GLY A 148 2.73 11.07 -20.33
C GLY A 148 1.23 11.23 -20.07
N THR A 149 0.66 10.48 -19.12
CA THR A 149 -0.73 10.69 -18.68
C THR A 149 -0.84 12.08 -18.06
N ALA A 150 -1.80 12.88 -18.57
CA ALA A 150 -2.12 14.18 -18.04
C ALA A 150 -3.24 14.09 -17.00
N THR A 151 -3.11 14.85 -15.92
CA THR A 151 -4.15 15.07 -14.91
C THR A 151 -4.10 16.54 -14.50
N SER A 152 -5.03 16.99 -13.65
CA SER A 152 -5.00 18.36 -13.14
C SER A 152 -5.01 18.35 -11.62
N ARG A 153 -4.28 19.31 -11.02
CA ARG A 153 -4.21 19.53 -9.58
C ARG A 153 -4.52 20.98 -9.29
N GLY A 154 -5.34 21.22 -8.29
CA GLY A 154 -5.67 22.54 -7.79
C GLY A 154 -5.73 22.53 -6.27
N TYR A 155 -5.79 23.72 -5.70
CA TYR A 155 -5.82 23.87 -4.26
C TYR A 155 -6.72 25.03 -3.87
N ASN A 156 -7.61 24.77 -2.93
CA ASN A 156 -8.46 25.80 -2.35
C ASN A 156 -8.16 25.89 -0.85
N ALA A 157 -7.59 27.02 -0.43
CA ALA A 157 -7.22 27.28 0.95
C ALA A 157 -8.42 27.53 1.88
N ASP A 158 -9.58 27.83 1.31
CA ASP A 158 -10.78 28.26 2.03
C ASP A 158 -12.05 27.56 1.50
N TYR A 159 -11.94 26.25 1.27
CA TYR A 159 -13.07 25.47 0.80
C TYR A 159 -14.13 25.39 1.90
N ALA A 160 -15.35 25.81 1.56
CA ALA A 160 -16.47 25.97 2.49
C ALA A 160 -16.14 26.81 3.74
N GLY A 161 -15.20 27.76 3.63
CA GLY A 161 -14.85 28.70 4.71
C GLY A 161 -13.89 28.17 5.77
N HIS A 162 -13.45 26.89 5.66
CA HIS A 162 -12.81 26.21 6.78
C HIS A 162 -11.76 25.16 6.43
N ALA A 163 -11.65 24.71 5.17
CA ALA A 163 -10.79 23.59 4.82
C ALA A 163 -9.80 23.94 3.70
N GLN A 164 -8.55 23.54 3.91
CA GLN A 164 -7.53 23.48 2.87
C GLN A 164 -7.69 22.14 2.15
N VAL A 165 -8.06 22.16 0.88
CA VAL A 165 -8.39 20.94 0.12
C VAL A 165 -7.62 20.85 -1.18
N LEU A 166 -7.25 19.61 -1.52
CA LEU A 166 -6.83 19.26 -2.87
C LEU A 166 -8.05 19.23 -3.78
N MET A 167 -7.95 19.92 -4.90
CA MET A 167 -8.91 19.91 -5.99
C MET A 167 -8.34 19.10 -7.16
N VAL A 168 -9.13 18.25 -7.79
CA VAL A 168 -8.72 17.46 -8.95
C VAL A 168 -9.79 17.58 -10.02
N ASP A 169 -9.38 17.75 -11.27
CA ASP A 169 -10.26 17.56 -12.43
C ASP A 169 -10.13 16.10 -12.88
N LEU A 170 -11.21 15.34 -12.73
CA LEU A 170 -11.23 13.91 -13.05
C LEU A 170 -11.46 13.64 -14.55
N GLY A 171 -11.60 14.69 -15.38
CA GLY A 171 -11.82 14.55 -16.82
C GLY A 171 -13.22 14.04 -17.20
N ASP A 172 -14.14 13.97 -16.24
CA ASP A 172 -15.53 13.55 -16.42
C ASP A 172 -16.45 14.67 -16.97
N GLY A 173 -15.90 15.86 -17.20
CA GLY A 173 -16.61 17.04 -17.67
C GLY A 173 -17.27 17.86 -16.55
N ASN A 174 -17.17 17.44 -15.29
CA ASN A 174 -17.68 18.19 -14.13
C ASN A 174 -16.67 19.22 -13.59
N GLY A 175 -15.47 19.26 -14.17
CA GLY A 175 -14.38 20.16 -13.77
C GLY A 175 -13.77 19.77 -12.42
N PHE A 176 -13.23 20.75 -11.70
CA PHE A 176 -12.53 20.51 -10.44
C PHE A 176 -13.47 20.13 -9.30
N GLN A 177 -13.15 19.03 -8.63
CA GLN A 177 -13.82 18.50 -7.45
C GLN A 177 -12.86 18.43 -6.27
N SER A 178 -13.35 18.63 -5.04
CA SER A 178 -12.54 18.40 -3.83
C SER A 178 -12.43 16.90 -3.57
N VAL A 179 -11.21 16.38 -3.44
CA VAL A 179 -10.98 14.94 -3.21
C VAL A 179 -10.50 14.63 -1.79
N THR A 180 -9.69 15.49 -1.19
CA THR A 180 -9.15 15.30 0.15
C THR A 180 -8.66 16.62 0.75
N TYR A 181 -8.23 16.60 2.01
CA TYR A 181 -7.44 17.66 2.62
C TYR A 181 -6.04 17.73 2.03
N GLY A 182 -5.54 18.95 1.85
CA GLY A 182 -4.15 19.19 1.47
C GLY A 182 -3.55 20.29 2.33
N ASP A 183 -2.26 20.20 2.62
CA ASP A 183 -1.54 21.20 3.40
C ASP A 183 -0.58 21.95 2.48
N PHE A 184 -0.77 23.27 2.35
CA PHE A 184 0.07 24.14 1.54
C PHE A 184 0.77 25.19 2.40
N ASP A 185 2.09 25.05 2.53
CA ASP A 185 2.92 26.07 3.14
C ASP A 185 3.35 27.10 2.07
N ALA A 186 2.65 28.23 2.04
CA ALA A 186 2.94 29.32 1.11
C ALA A 186 4.34 29.93 1.27
N ALA A 187 5.01 29.76 2.42
CA ALA A 187 6.35 30.30 2.62
C ALA A 187 7.42 29.45 1.92
N SER A 188 7.28 28.12 1.97
CA SER A 188 8.19 27.19 1.28
C SER A 188 7.73 26.82 -0.12
N GLY A 189 6.45 26.98 -0.43
CA GLY A 189 5.82 26.41 -1.63
C GLY A 189 5.54 24.91 -1.50
N THR A 190 5.73 24.30 -0.32
CA THR A 190 5.52 22.86 -0.16
C THR A 190 4.02 22.55 -0.06
N PHE A 191 3.57 21.60 -0.87
CA PHE A 191 2.22 21.05 -0.84
C PHE A 191 2.27 19.54 -0.54
N THR A 192 1.44 19.07 0.39
CA THR A 192 1.31 17.64 0.71
C THR A 192 -0.16 17.24 0.79
N TYR A 193 -0.47 15.99 0.45
CA TYR A 193 -1.82 15.45 0.49
C TYR A 193 -1.82 13.92 0.58
N GLU A 194 -2.94 13.39 1.06
CA GLU A 194 -3.26 11.96 1.10
C GLU A 194 -4.73 11.79 0.67
N TRP A 195 -4.96 11.05 -0.41
CA TRP A 195 -6.30 10.85 -0.99
C TRP A 195 -6.60 9.35 -1.09
N ASP A 196 -7.69 8.93 -0.46
CA ASP A 196 -8.20 7.55 -0.58
C ASP A 196 -8.99 7.39 -1.89
N ASP A 197 -8.50 6.51 -2.78
CA ASP A 197 -9.20 6.11 -4.01
C ASP A 197 -10.30 5.08 -3.72
N GLY A 198 -10.21 4.37 -2.58
CA GLY A 198 -11.21 3.42 -2.10
C GLY A 198 -10.64 2.02 -1.83
N PHE A 199 -11.52 1.05 -1.62
CA PHE A 199 -11.12 -0.34 -1.38
C PHE A 199 -11.06 -1.14 -2.68
N VAL A 200 -10.00 -1.93 -2.84
CA VAL A 200 -9.82 -2.83 -3.99
C VAL A 200 -9.48 -4.24 -3.51
N ALA A 201 -9.94 -5.24 -4.25
CA ALA A 201 -9.50 -6.62 -4.08
C ALA A 201 -8.11 -6.77 -4.71
N TYR A 202 -7.20 -7.50 -4.07
CA TYR A 202 -5.85 -7.75 -4.59
C TYR A 202 -5.34 -9.15 -4.27
#